data_AF-A0A540M4J2-F1
#
_entry.id   AF-A0A540M4J2-F1
#
_cell.length_a   1.000
_cell.length_b   1.000
_cell.length_c   1.000
_cell.angle_alpha   90.00
_cell.angle_beta   90.00
_cell.angle_gamma   90.00
#
_symmetry.space_group_name_H-M   'P 1'
#
loop_
_entity.id
_entity.type
_entity.pdbx_description
1 polymer ?
#
loop_
_entity_poly.entity_id
_entity_poly.type
_entity_poly.pdbx_seq_one_letter_code
_entity_poly.pdbx_strand_id
1 'polypeptide(L)'
;MEDIEDLLIGSGGGAPPGFRLPINTVGMNPKKKPNPNGRNTNKKLSQIQDPLAPLSPKVPGTQFVEILPINVGCLGACTYCKTKHARGHLGSYTVDSLVGRVKSVVADGVKEIWLSSEDTGAYGRDIGVNLPILLNAIVAELPSDASTMLRIGMTNPPFILEHLKEIAEVLRHPCVYSFLHVPVQSGSDAVLTAMNREYTVSEFKTVVDTLTELVPGMQIATDIICGFPGETDEDFTQTLSLIKEYKFSQVHISQFYPRPGTPAARMKKVPSTVVKKRSRELTSAFEAFAPYVGMEGRVERIWITDIATDGIHLVGHTKGYVQVLVAAPESMLGTSAIAKITSVGRWSVFGEVIETIPHINDKTASTNETRSQENCFPGANNCETCACSTEPETCACGPGSCGGQATPGECAVTKNAVPLEDRNNRTLLGWLLRKRKNQVEKRVENEIGLGSQKKQEQAQGRLGEWGVVDRALLGGMLVSFLTIVTLLVHLGFRIPSSN
;
A
#
# COMPACT_ATOMS: atom_id res chain seq x y z
N MET A 1 -5.65 7.80 3.76
CA MET A 1 -5.23 8.19 5.13
C MET A 1 -4.83 6.99 5.98
N GLU A 2 -5.29 5.76 5.72
CA GLU A 2 -4.65 4.56 6.32
C GLU A 2 -3.20 4.41 5.85
N ASP A 3 -2.86 4.96 4.68
CA ASP A 3 -1.47 5.20 4.24
C ASP A 3 -0.66 6.14 5.16
N ILE A 4 -1.27 6.79 6.17
CA ILE A 4 -0.58 7.47 7.29
C ILE A 4 -0.54 6.57 8.53
N GLU A 5 -1.53 5.68 8.73
CA GLU A 5 -1.44 4.62 9.74
C GLU A 5 -0.25 3.70 9.44
N ASP A 6 0.11 3.48 8.17
CA ASP A 6 1.33 2.74 7.76
C ASP A 6 2.63 3.33 8.34
N LEU A 7 2.78 4.66 8.44
CA LEU A 7 3.96 5.28 9.09
C LEU A 7 3.95 5.05 10.60
N LEU A 8 2.76 5.14 11.21
CA LEU A 8 2.58 4.91 12.65
C LEU A 8 2.75 3.42 13.01
N ILE A 9 2.49 2.51 12.07
CA ILE A 9 2.69 1.06 12.18
C ILE A 9 4.12 0.65 11.79
N GLY A 10 4.82 1.43 10.95
CA GLY A 10 6.28 1.35 10.78
C GLY A 10 7.01 1.52 12.12
N SER A 11 6.55 2.49 12.92
CA SER A 11 6.94 2.64 14.34
C SER A 11 6.30 1.64 15.32
N GLY A 12 5.74 0.51 14.84
CA GLY A 12 4.96 -0.46 15.62
C GLY A 12 5.34 -1.93 15.35
N GLY A 13 6.57 -2.32 15.67
CA GLY A 13 7.13 -3.63 15.30
C GLY A 13 6.35 -4.85 15.79
N GLY A 14 6.10 -5.78 14.86
CA GLY A 14 5.69 -7.16 15.15
C GLY A 14 4.29 -7.37 15.74
N ALA A 15 3.48 -6.31 15.89
CA ALA A 15 2.11 -6.44 16.38
C ALA A 15 1.21 -7.17 15.35
N PRO A 16 0.47 -8.23 15.74
CA PRO A 16 -0.33 -9.01 14.78
C PRO A 16 -1.51 -8.17 14.23
N PRO A 17 -1.74 -8.17 12.89
CA PRO A 17 -2.89 -7.53 12.25
C PRO A 17 -4.24 -8.16 12.64
N GLY A 18 -4.73 -7.84 13.84
CA GLY A 18 -6.01 -8.31 14.37
C GLY A 18 -6.54 -7.57 15.60
N PHE A 19 -5.85 -6.51 16.06
CA PHE A 19 -6.23 -5.77 17.27
C PHE A 19 -6.14 -4.24 17.12
N ARG A 20 -6.74 -3.69 16.04
CA ARG A 20 -7.05 -2.25 15.96
C ARG A 20 -8.04 -1.86 17.07
N LEU A 21 -7.53 -1.47 18.24
CA LEU A 21 -8.30 -0.76 19.25
C LEU A 21 -8.71 0.62 18.71
N PRO A 22 -9.89 1.15 19.06
CA PRO A 22 -10.29 2.49 18.63
C PRO A 22 -9.38 3.53 19.28
N ILE A 23 -8.49 4.15 18.48
CA ILE A 23 -7.69 5.29 18.92
C ILE A 23 -8.64 6.39 19.40
N ASN A 24 -8.46 6.84 20.65
CA ASN A 24 -9.22 7.97 21.19
C ASN A 24 -8.92 9.21 20.35
N THR A 25 -9.96 9.81 19.77
CA THR A 25 -9.85 11.05 19.00
C THR A 25 -9.11 12.11 19.80
N VAL A 26 -8.07 12.71 19.22
CA VAL A 26 -7.35 13.84 19.83
C VAL A 26 -8.34 14.98 20.10
N GLY A 27 -8.65 15.20 21.38
CA GLY A 27 -9.74 16.07 21.79
C GLY A 27 -9.42 17.54 21.59
N MET A 28 -9.95 18.15 20.52
CA MET A 28 -9.97 19.61 20.39
C MET A 28 -10.78 20.21 21.54
N ASN A 29 -10.09 20.94 22.43
CA ASN A 29 -10.59 21.38 23.72
C ASN A 29 -11.55 22.59 23.57
N PRO A 30 -12.88 22.46 23.81
CA PRO A 30 -13.85 23.44 23.32
C PRO A 30 -14.15 24.54 24.35
N LYS A 31 -13.35 25.61 24.39
CA LYS A 31 -13.66 26.81 25.22
C LYS A 31 -13.33 28.16 24.54
N LYS A 32 -14.37 28.80 24.00
CA LYS A 32 -14.61 30.26 24.07
C LYS A 32 -16.11 30.52 23.91
N LYS A 33 -16.69 31.35 24.79
CA LYS A 33 -18.11 31.75 24.69
C LYS A 33 -18.30 32.77 23.55
N PRO A 34 -19.41 32.76 22.81
CA PRO A 34 -19.73 33.84 21.89
C PRO A 34 -20.08 35.13 22.66
N ASN A 35 -19.61 36.27 22.17
CA ASN A 35 -19.99 37.59 22.66
C ASN A 35 -21.08 38.18 21.73
N PRO A 36 -22.31 38.47 22.21
CA PRO A 36 -23.41 38.85 21.34
C PRO A 36 -23.38 40.34 20.95
N ASN A 37 -22.62 40.68 19.90
CA ASN A 37 -22.86 41.89 19.08
C ASN A 37 -21.98 41.87 17.81
N GLY A 38 -22.61 41.72 16.64
CA GLY A 38 -21.92 41.71 15.34
C GLY A 38 -22.91 41.65 14.18
N ARG A 39 -23.00 42.73 13.38
CA ARG A 39 -24.06 42.92 12.37
C ARG A 39 -23.94 41.93 11.20
N ASN A 40 -25.09 41.44 10.73
CA ASN A 40 -25.20 40.72 9.46
C ASN A 40 -24.76 41.60 8.28
N THR A 41 -23.79 41.13 7.49
CA THR A 41 -23.53 41.64 6.14
C THR A 41 -23.21 40.47 5.21
N ASN A 42 -24.09 40.22 4.24
CA ASN A 42 -23.83 39.26 3.16
C ASN A 42 -22.62 39.74 2.35
N LYS A 43 -21.53 38.97 2.35
CA LYS A 43 -20.37 39.20 1.48
C LYS A 43 -20.10 37.93 0.68
N LYS A 44 -19.88 38.08 -0.63
CA LYS A 44 -19.70 36.96 -1.57
C LYS A 44 -18.59 36.01 -1.10
N LEU A 45 -18.83 34.71 -1.23
CA LEU A 45 -17.80 33.68 -1.13
C LEU A 45 -16.95 33.70 -2.42
N SER A 46 -16.07 34.70 -2.53
CA SER A 46 -15.23 34.93 -3.70
C SER A 46 -13.81 35.33 -3.29
N GLN A 47 -13.18 34.45 -2.52
CA GLN A 47 -11.75 34.41 -2.20
C GLN A 47 -11.43 32.98 -1.79
N ILE A 48 -10.98 32.16 -2.75
CA ILE A 48 -10.30 30.90 -2.42
C ILE A 48 -8.92 31.32 -1.89
N GLN A 49 -8.56 30.78 -0.73
CA GLN A 49 -7.27 31.06 -0.08
C GLN A 49 -6.12 30.60 -0.98
N ASP A 50 -4.96 31.23 -0.84
CA ASP A 50 -3.72 30.88 -1.56
C ASP A 50 -3.47 29.35 -1.58
N PRO A 51 -3.41 28.71 -2.76
CA PRO A 51 -3.24 27.26 -2.88
C PRO A 51 -1.82 26.79 -2.49
N LEU A 52 -0.89 27.70 -2.21
CA LEU A 52 0.48 27.41 -1.77
C LEU A 52 0.65 27.49 -0.24
N ALA A 53 -0.44 27.55 0.53
CA ALA A 53 -0.38 27.21 1.95
C ALA A 53 0.23 25.79 2.09
N PRO A 54 1.23 25.57 2.98
CA PRO A 54 2.06 24.38 2.94
C PRO A 54 1.24 23.09 3.04
N LEU A 55 1.36 22.24 2.02
CA LEU A 55 0.67 20.95 1.89
C LEU A 55 1.15 20.00 2.99
N SER A 56 0.48 20.09 4.14
CA SER A 56 0.83 19.48 5.42
C SER A 56 2.13 19.99 6.06
N PRO A 57 2.20 20.09 7.41
CA PRO A 57 3.49 20.15 8.09
C PRO A 57 4.22 18.81 7.92
N LYS A 58 5.54 18.83 7.64
CA LYS A 58 6.36 17.61 7.59
C LYS A 58 6.20 16.83 8.91
N VAL A 59 5.85 15.55 8.83
CA VAL A 59 5.62 14.70 10.00
C VAL A 59 6.97 14.36 10.65
N PRO A 60 7.14 14.49 11.98
CA PRO A 60 8.38 14.09 12.64
C PRO A 60 8.73 12.62 12.33
N GLY A 61 9.95 12.37 11.88
CA GLY A 61 10.42 11.06 11.38
C GLY A 61 10.43 10.94 9.85
N THR A 62 9.53 11.61 9.12
CA THR A 62 9.38 11.40 7.66
C THR A 62 10.37 12.21 6.81
N GLN A 63 11.63 12.33 7.22
CA GLN A 63 12.61 13.18 6.52
C GLN A 63 12.79 12.80 5.04
N PHE A 64 12.68 11.51 4.73
CA PHE A 64 12.86 10.95 3.39
C PHE A 64 11.55 10.55 2.70
N VAL A 65 10.39 10.87 3.30
CA VAL A 65 9.07 10.48 2.80
C VAL A 65 8.15 11.70 2.74
N GLU A 66 7.70 12.07 1.54
CA GLU A 66 6.64 13.07 1.34
C GLU A 66 5.28 12.39 1.28
N ILE A 67 4.39 12.66 2.24
CA ILE A 67 2.98 12.33 2.11
C ILE A 67 2.33 13.43 1.27
N LEU A 68 1.79 13.09 0.10
CA LEU A 68 1.19 14.04 -0.83
C LEU A 68 -0.34 13.80 -0.93
N PRO A 69 -1.19 14.59 -0.25
CA PRO A 69 -2.63 14.52 -0.42
C PRO A 69 -3.02 14.98 -1.83
N ILE A 70 -3.63 14.10 -2.64
CA ILE A 70 -4.01 14.43 -4.03
C ILE A 70 -5.44 15.00 -4.15
N ASN A 71 -6.30 14.68 -3.19
CA ASN A 71 -7.62 15.28 -3.01
C ASN A 71 -8.02 15.23 -1.53
N VAL A 72 -9.11 15.91 -1.20
CA VAL A 72 -9.81 15.77 0.08
C VAL A 72 -11.23 15.26 -0.16
N GLY A 73 -11.83 14.64 0.85
CA GLY A 73 -13.23 14.22 0.82
C GLY A 73 -13.48 12.98 -0.05
N CYS A 74 -14.73 12.51 -0.08
CA CYS A 74 -15.06 11.22 -0.66
C CYS A 74 -16.39 11.26 -1.43
N LEU A 75 -16.45 10.53 -2.57
CA LEU A 75 -17.68 10.32 -3.33
C LEU A 75 -18.59 9.28 -2.67
N GLY A 76 -18.03 8.19 -2.15
CA GLY A 76 -18.75 7.00 -1.71
C GLY A 76 -19.74 7.22 -0.55
N ALA A 77 -20.76 6.35 -0.50
CA ALA A 77 -21.89 6.44 0.44
C ALA A 77 -21.99 5.23 1.39
N CYS A 78 -20.86 4.64 1.79
CA CYS A 78 -20.80 3.40 2.57
C CYS A 78 -21.54 3.50 3.93
N THR A 79 -22.42 2.56 4.24
CA THR A 79 -23.36 2.60 5.40
C THR A 79 -22.68 2.61 6.77
N TYR A 80 -21.40 2.23 6.86
CA TYR A 80 -20.62 2.20 8.10
C TYR A 80 -19.65 3.37 8.26
N CYS A 81 -19.31 4.04 7.16
CA CYS A 81 -18.21 4.99 7.12
C CYS A 81 -18.63 6.39 7.55
N LYS A 82 -17.67 7.20 8.04
CA LYS A 82 -17.90 8.62 8.39
C LYS A 82 -17.15 9.61 7.51
N THR A 83 -16.30 9.13 6.60
CA THR A 83 -15.38 9.96 5.82
C THR A 83 -16.06 11.12 5.12
N LYS A 84 -17.11 10.88 4.30
CA LYS A 84 -17.86 11.94 3.60
C LYS A 84 -18.52 12.97 4.55
N HIS A 85 -18.89 12.57 5.77
CA HIS A 85 -19.42 13.47 6.80
C HIS A 85 -18.34 14.28 7.54
N ALA A 86 -17.09 13.80 7.57
CA ALA A 86 -15.98 14.41 8.32
C ALA A 86 -15.02 15.21 7.43
N ARG A 87 -14.92 14.86 6.14
CA ARG A 87 -14.04 15.46 5.13
C ARG A 87 -14.78 16.18 4.01
N GLY A 88 -16.09 15.95 3.88
CA GLY A 88 -16.93 16.52 2.83
C GLY A 88 -16.96 15.69 1.54
N HIS A 89 -17.44 16.33 0.48
CA HIS A 89 -17.40 15.81 -0.88
C HIS A 89 -15.97 15.87 -1.45
N LEU A 90 -15.73 15.13 -2.53
CA LEU A 90 -14.48 15.19 -3.28
C LEU A 90 -14.12 16.64 -3.65
N GLY A 91 -12.88 17.02 -3.39
CA GLY A 91 -12.23 18.22 -3.91
C GLY A 91 -10.77 17.90 -4.25
N SER A 92 -10.43 17.87 -5.53
CA SER A 92 -9.09 17.51 -6.03
C SER A 92 -8.17 18.71 -6.14
N TYR A 93 -6.87 18.51 -5.86
CA TYR A 93 -5.85 19.50 -6.22
C TYR A 93 -5.54 19.42 -7.72
N THR A 94 -5.15 20.55 -8.34
CA THR A 94 -4.79 20.58 -9.77
C THR A 94 -3.51 19.79 -10.04
N VAL A 95 -3.43 19.17 -11.23
CA VAL A 95 -2.25 18.39 -11.67
C VAL A 95 -0.98 19.23 -11.56
N ASP A 96 -0.98 20.47 -12.06
CA ASP A 96 0.17 21.38 -12.01
C ASP A 96 0.67 21.67 -10.59
N SER A 97 -0.24 21.78 -9.62
CA SER A 97 0.10 22.02 -8.21
C SER A 97 0.77 20.80 -7.59
N LEU A 98 0.23 19.60 -7.85
CA LEU A 98 0.79 18.34 -7.38
C LEU A 98 2.14 18.04 -8.04
N VAL A 99 2.27 18.27 -9.36
CA VAL A 99 3.53 18.18 -10.11
C VAL A 99 4.57 19.18 -9.61
N GLY A 100 4.17 20.43 -9.35
CA GLY A 100 5.03 21.44 -8.74
C GLY A 100 5.55 21.03 -7.36
N ARG A 101 4.69 20.38 -6.55
CA ARG A 101 5.09 19.83 -5.25
C ARG A 101 6.07 18.66 -5.41
N VAL A 102 5.82 17.72 -6.33
CA VAL A 102 6.73 16.60 -6.65
C VAL A 102 8.12 17.11 -7.03
N LYS A 103 8.21 18.08 -7.95
CA LYS A 103 9.48 18.72 -8.35
C LYS A 103 10.24 19.29 -7.15
N SER A 104 9.55 20.00 -6.26
CA SER A 104 10.15 20.58 -5.05
C SER A 104 10.71 19.51 -4.12
N VAL A 105 10.01 18.38 -3.90
CA VAL A 105 10.46 17.37 -2.93
C VAL A 105 11.54 16.44 -3.47
N VAL A 106 11.54 16.17 -4.78
CA VAL A 106 12.68 15.51 -5.46
C VAL A 106 13.93 16.37 -5.34
N ALA A 107 13.82 17.70 -5.55
CA ALA A 107 14.94 18.63 -5.42
C ALA A 107 15.44 18.86 -3.97
N ASP A 108 14.58 18.60 -2.97
CA ASP A 108 14.91 18.49 -1.53
C ASP A 108 15.60 17.16 -1.18
N GLY A 109 15.58 16.15 -2.06
CA GLY A 109 16.21 14.85 -1.84
C GLY A 109 15.33 13.81 -1.13
N VAL A 110 14.00 13.91 -1.20
CA VAL A 110 13.07 12.87 -0.74
C VAL A 110 13.33 11.53 -1.47
N LYS A 111 13.11 10.39 -0.79
CA LYS A 111 13.25 9.04 -1.36
C LYS A 111 11.92 8.40 -1.73
N GLU A 112 10.85 8.71 -1.01
CA GLU A 112 9.52 8.17 -1.31
C GLU A 112 8.44 9.26 -1.32
N ILE A 113 7.56 9.22 -2.31
CA ILE A 113 6.39 10.11 -2.42
C ILE A 113 5.15 9.22 -2.31
N TRP A 114 4.37 9.40 -1.25
CA TRP A 114 3.19 8.61 -0.97
C TRP A 114 1.93 9.41 -1.28
N LEU A 115 1.25 9.07 -2.38
CA LEU A 115 -0.02 9.70 -2.75
C LEU A 115 -1.10 9.24 -1.76
N SER A 116 -1.61 10.14 -0.93
CA SER A 116 -2.68 9.83 0.03
C SER A 116 -4.00 10.47 -0.38
N SER A 117 -5.09 9.80 -0.03
CA SER A 117 -6.45 10.26 -0.24
C SER A 117 -7.39 9.60 0.77
N GLU A 118 -8.65 10.00 0.73
CA GLU A 118 -9.78 9.17 1.16
C GLU A 118 -10.09 8.02 0.17
N ASP A 119 -9.75 8.17 -1.12
CA ASP A 119 -9.87 7.19 -2.20
C ASP A 119 -9.10 7.69 -3.45
N THR A 120 -7.92 7.15 -3.77
CA THR A 120 -7.05 7.71 -4.82
C THR A 120 -7.66 7.59 -6.23
N GLY A 121 -8.38 6.51 -6.51
CA GLY A 121 -9.05 6.31 -7.81
C GLY A 121 -10.13 7.35 -8.11
N ALA A 122 -10.70 7.98 -7.07
CA ALA A 122 -11.71 9.03 -7.24
C ALA A 122 -11.14 10.38 -7.70
N TYR A 123 -9.80 10.56 -7.72
CA TYR A 123 -9.13 11.81 -8.07
C TYR A 123 -9.56 12.35 -9.45
N GLY A 124 -9.71 13.68 -9.52
CA GLY A 124 -9.87 14.43 -10.77
C GLY A 124 -11.30 14.54 -11.29
N ARG A 125 -12.21 13.65 -10.86
CA ARG A 125 -13.60 13.53 -11.35
C ARG A 125 -14.43 14.81 -11.14
N ASP A 126 -14.04 15.63 -10.17
CA ASP A 126 -14.64 16.93 -9.84
C ASP A 126 -14.05 18.13 -10.62
N ILE A 127 -12.86 17.96 -11.22
CA ILE A 127 -12.13 19.00 -11.99
C ILE A 127 -11.90 18.65 -13.47
N GLY A 128 -12.49 17.55 -13.96
CA GLY A 128 -12.45 17.16 -15.37
C GLY A 128 -11.20 16.39 -15.82
N VAL A 129 -10.47 15.78 -14.89
CA VAL A 129 -9.34 14.86 -15.18
C VAL A 129 -9.55 13.51 -14.47
N ASN A 130 -8.56 12.62 -14.50
CA ASN A 130 -8.60 11.35 -13.80
C ASN A 130 -7.23 10.99 -13.17
N LEU A 131 -7.19 9.91 -12.37
CA LEU A 131 -5.97 9.42 -11.73
C LEU A 131 -4.85 9.09 -12.75
N PRO A 132 -5.07 8.39 -13.89
CA PRO A 132 -4.04 8.17 -14.90
C PRO A 132 -3.35 9.45 -15.41
N ILE A 133 -4.08 10.54 -15.65
CA ILE A 133 -3.49 11.81 -16.11
C ILE A 133 -2.52 12.36 -15.06
N LEU A 134 -2.92 12.38 -13.78
CA LEU A 134 -2.05 12.79 -12.69
C LEU A 134 -0.83 11.88 -12.54
N LEU A 135 -1.04 10.56 -12.57
CA LEU A 135 0.03 9.58 -12.37
C LEU A 135 1.10 9.70 -13.45
N ASN A 136 0.72 9.81 -14.73
CA ASN A 136 1.69 10.00 -15.82
C ASN A 136 2.42 11.34 -15.69
N ALA A 137 1.72 12.42 -15.31
CA ALA A 137 2.33 13.74 -15.11
C ALA A 137 3.31 13.77 -13.91
N ILE A 138 3.04 13.00 -12.84
CA ILE A 138 3.98 12.83 -11.72
C ILE A 138 5.17 11.97 -12.14
N VAL A 139 4.92 10.84 -12.83
CA VAL A 139 5.95 9.88 -13.24
C VAL A 139 6.98 10.47 -14.21
N ALA A 140 6.56 11.38 -15.09
CA ALA A 140 7.45 12.10 -16.00
C ALA A 140 8.49 12.99 -15.30
N GLU A 141 8.31 13.26 -14.00
CA GLU A 141 9.12 14.18 -13.20
C GLU A 141 9.90 13.44 -12.08
N LEU A 142 9.85 12.10 -12.08
CA LEU A 142 10.66 11.25 -11.22
C LEU A 142 12.05 11.01 -11.86
N PRO A 143 13.13 10.93 -11.06
CA PRO A 143 14.48 10.80 -11.58
C PRO A 143 14.71 9.42 -12.20
N SER A 144 15.31 9.38 -13.39
CA SER A 144 15.45 8.18 -14.23
C SER A 144 16.39 7.11 -13.66
N ASP A 145 17.20 7.44 -12.66
CA ASP A 145 18.01 6.50 -11.87
C ASP A 145 17.19 5.73 -10.82
N ALA A 146 15.88 6.01 -10.72
CA ALA A 146 14.97 5.52 -9.68
C ALA A 146 15.48 5.78 -8.26
N SER A 147 16.12 6.94 -8.00
CA SER A 147 16.49 7.39 -6.66
C SER A 147 15.30 7.88 -5.81
N THR A 148 14.13 8.10 -6.42
CA THR A 148 12.87 8.44 -5.74
C THR A 148 11.77 7.52 -6.22
N MET A 149 11.00 6.94 -5.29
CA MET A 149 9.89 6.02 -5.56
C MET A 149 8.53 6.65 -5.28
N LEU A 150 7.54 6.33 -6.11
CA LEU A 150 6.14 6.71 -5.94
C LEU A 150 5.34 5.54 -5.35
N ARG A 151 4.62 5.78 -4.26
CA ARG A 151 3.63 4.86 -3.67
C ARG A 151 2.23 5.39 -3.96
N ILE A 152 1.40 4.59 -4.63
CA ILE A 152 -0.02 4.90 -4.86
C ILE A 152 -0.82 4.43 -3.65
N GLY A 153 -1.47 5.36 -2.94
CA GLY A 153 -2.33 5.05 -1.80
C GLY A 153 -3.66 4.38 -2.19
N MET A 154 -4.43 4.01 -1.17
CA MET A 154 -5.63 3.17 -1.29
C MET A 154 -6.64 3.65 -2.35
N THR A 155 -7.13 2.72 -3.19
CA THR A 155 -8.22 2.95 -4.17
C THR A 155 -9.33 1.91 -4.02
N ASN A 156 -10.59 2.32 -4.08
CA ASN A 156 -11.72 1.37 -4.13
C ASN A 156 -11.90 0.79 -5.55
N PRO A 157 -12.40 -0.46 -5.69
CA PRO A 157 -12.59 -1.12 -6.99
C PRO A 157 -13.31 -0.31 -8.10
N PRO A 158 -14.43 0.42 -7.85
CA PRO A 158 -15.20 1.04 -8.93
C PRO A 158 -14.38 2.02 -9.78
N PHE A 159 -13.53 2.82 -9.12
CA PHE A 159 -12.80 3.88 -9.79
C PHE A 159 -11.50 3.40 -10.45
N ILE A 160 -10.88 2.32 -9.95
CA ILE A 160 -9.75 1.69 -10.63
C ILE A 160 -10.21 0.84 -11.83
N LEU A 161 -11.39 0.22 -11.78
CA LEU A 161 -11.94 -0.56 -12.90
C LEU A 161 -12.09 0.26 -14.20
N GLU A 162 -12.43 1.55 -14.09
CA GLU A 162 -12.53 2.47 -15.24
C GLU A 162 -11.19 2.69 -15.97
N HIS A 163 -10.05 2.47 -15.29
CA HIS A 163 -8.69 2.81 -15.78
C HIS A 163 -7.65 1.72 -15.48
N LEU A 164 -8.10 0.47 -15.37
CA LEU A 164 -7.32 -0.63 -14.78
C LEU A 164 -6.02 -0.94 -15.53
N LYS A 165 -6.01 -0.76 -16.86
CA LYS A 165 -4.84 -1.03 -17.71
C LYS A 165 -3.84 0.12 -17.68
N GLU A 166 -4.33 1.35 -17.69
CA GLU A 166 -3.52 2.57 -17.59
C GLU A 166 -2.83 2.66 -16.21
N ILE A 167 -3.51 2.23 -15.15
CA ILE A 167 -2.94 2.14 -13.80
C ILE A 167 -1.93 0.98 -13.72
N ALA A 168 -2.17 -0.16 -14.38
CA ALA A 168 -1.18 -1.23 -14.49
C ALA A 168 0.09 -0.78 -15.25
N GLU A 169 -0.05 0.04 -16.31
CA GLU A 169 1.09 0.63 -17.04
C GLU A 169 1.95 1.50 -16.11
N VAL A 170 1.31 2.38 -15.32
CA VAL A 170 2.01 3.20 -14.32
C VAL A 170 2.72 2.33 -13.27
N LEU A 171 2.06 1.30 -12.74
CA LEU A 171 2.62 0.40 -11.72
C LEU A 171 3.84 -0.40 -12.23
N ARG A 172 4.02 -0.56 -13.55
CA ARG A 172 5.24 -1.11 -14.15
C ARG A 172 6.42 -0.14 -14.17
N HIS A 173 6.19 1.17 -14.14
CA HIS A 173 7.26 2.17 -14.31
C HIS A 173 8.37 1.98 -13.26
N PRO A 174 9.68 2.06 -13.60
CA PRO A 174 10.78 1.80 -12.66
C PRO A 174 10.69 2.54 -11.33
N CYS A 175 10.21 3.78 -11.34
CA CYS A 175 10.11 4.64 -10.15
C CYS A 175 8.76 4.56 -9.38
N VAL A 176 7.89 3.57 -9.65
CA VAL A 176 6.61 3.36 -8.94
C VAL A 176 6.62 2.01 -8.24
N TYR A 177 6.21 1.91 -6.97
CA TYR A 177 6.14 0.60 -6.31
C TYR A 177 5.10 -0.30 -6.99
N SER A 178 5.44 -1.57 -7.22
CA SER A 178 4.49 -2.59 -7.70
C SER A 178 3.64 -3.10 -6.53
N PHE A 179 2.95 -2.16 -5.88
CA PHE A 179 2.12 -2.34 -4.70
C PHE A 179 0.85 -1.49 -4.83
N LEU A 180 -0.29 -2.02 -4.39
CA LEU A 180 -1.52 -1.23 -4.27
C LEU A 180 -2.42 -1.74 -3.13
N HIS A 181 -3.01 -0.83 -2.37
CA HIS A 181 -4.07 -1.17 -1.42
C HIS A 181 -5.44 -1.09 -2.10
N VAL A 182 -6.09 -2.24 -2.28
CA VAL A 182 -7.46 -2.37 -2.84
C VAL A 182 -8.34 -3.06 -1.81
N PRO A 183 -9.19 -2.36 -1.06
CA PRO A 183 -9.90 -2.94 0.08
C PRO A 183 -11.25 -3.57 -0.32
N VAL A 184 -11.38 -4.89 -0.17
CA VAL A 184 -12.63 -5.59 -0.50
C VAL A 184 -13.69 -5.41 0.60
N GLN A 185 -13.30 -5.31 1.87
CA GLN A 185 -14.12 -5.19 3.08
C GLN A 185 -14.92 -6.44 3.48
N SER A 186 -15.46 -7.21 2.53
CA SER A 186 -16.08 -8.52 2.76
C SER A 186 -16.04 -9.37 1.50
N GLY A 187 -16.00 -10.70 1.65
CA GLY A 187 -16.08 -11.64 0.53
C GLY A 187 -17.50 -12.11 0.21
N SER A 188 -18.55 -11.44 0.68
CA SER A 188 -19.95 -11.72 0.32
C SER A 188 -20.62 -10.50 -0.30
N ASP A 189 -21.19 -10.65 -1.50
CA ASP A 189 -21.93 -9.59 -2.20
C ASP A 189 -23.16 -9.11 -1.42
N ALA A 190 -23.76 -9.98 -0.59
CA ALA A 190 -24.86 -9.58 0.30
C ALA A 190 -24.39 -8.58 1.37
N VAL A 191 -23.19 -8.80 1.93
CA VAL A 191 -22.56 -7.90 2.89
C VAL A 191 -22.05 -6.63 2.20
N LEU A 192 -21.46 -6.71 1.00
CA LEU A 192 -21.05 -5.54 0.22
C LEU A 192 -22.24 -4.64 -0.13
N THR A 193 -23.36 -5.24 -0.55
CA THR A 193 -24.63 -4.52 -0.79
C THR A 193 -25.13 -3.84 0.49
N ALA A 194 -25.11 -4.54 1.64
CA ALA A 194 -25.52 -3.97 2.92
C ALA A 194 -24.55 -2.89 3.46
N MET A 195 -23.26 -2.97 3.10
CA MET A 195 -22.27 -1.92 3.29
C MET A 195 -22.49 -0.70 2.37
N ASN A 196 -23.39 -0.80 1.37
CA ASN A 196 -23.55 0.13 0.26
C ASN A 196 -22.20 0.38 -0.45
N ARG A 197 -21.56 -0.71 -0.89
CA ARG A 197 -20.45 -0.70 -1.84
C ARG A 197 -20.98 -0.80 -3.26
N GLU A 198 -20.38 -0.03 -4.16
CA GLU A 198 -20.75 0.07 -5.57
C GLU A 198 -19.91 -0.91 -6.42
N TYR A 199 -19.59 -2.08 -5.87
CA TYR A 199 -18.82 -3.16 -6.49
C TYR A 199 -19.16 -4.52 -5.86
N THR A 200 -18.93 -5.58 -6.63
CA THR A 200 -19.05 -7.00 -6.26
C THR A 200 -17.70 -7.65 -5.96
N VAL A 201 -17.73 -8.85 -5.39
CA VAL A 201 -16.55 -9.70 -5.19
C VAL A 201 -15.89 -10.06 -6.53
N SER A 202 -16.66 -10.33 -7.59
CA SER A 202 -16.10 -10.63 -8.92
C SER A 202 -15.42 -9.44 -9.59
N GLU A 203 -15.91 -8.22 -9.34
CA GLU A 203 -15.26 -6.99 -9.80
C GLU A 203 -13.96 -6.72 -9.01
N PHE A 204 -13.95 -6.97 -7.70
CA PHE A 204 -12.71 -6.97 -6.91
C PHE A 204 -11.70 -8.00 -7.42
N LYS A 205 -12.12 -9.24 -7.70
CA LYS A 205 -11.26 -10.27 -8.31
C LYS A 205 -10.68 -9.79 -9.64
N THR A 206 -11.51 -9.18 -10.50
CA THR A 206 -11.07 -8.64 -11.79
C THR A 206 -9.95 -7.61 -11.65
N VAL A 207 -10.00 -6.74 -10.63
CA VAL A 207 -8.89 -5.81 -10.31
C VAL A 207 -7.63 -6.59 -9.89
N VAL A 208 -7.76 -7.52 -8.94
CA VAL A 208 -6.63 -8.29 -8.39
C VAL A 208 -5.95 -9.15 -9.45
N ASP A 209 -6.72 -9.90 -10.23
CA ASP A 209 -6.24 -10.81 -11.27
C ASP A 209 -5.51 -10.01 -12.36
N THR A 210 -6.12 -8.94 -12.87
CA THR A 210 -5.54 -8.10 -13.94
C THR A 210 -4.25 -7.41 -13.51
N LEU A 211 -4.19 -6.88 -12.27
CA LEU A 211 -2.97 -6.25 -11.76
C LEU A 211 -1.86 -7.30 -11.55
N THR A 212 -2.20 -8.50 -11.09
CA THR A 212 -1.24 -9.59 -10.88
C THR A 212 -0.71 -10.16 -12.20
N GLU A 213 -1.52 -10.17 -13.26
CA GLU A 213 -1.10 -10.55 -14.62
C GLU A 213 -0.23 -9.47 -15.28
N LEU A 214 -0.63 -8.20 -15.19
CA LEU A 214 -0.01 -7.11 -15.95
C LEU A 214 1.19 -6.44 -15.26
N VAL A 215 1.36 -6.59 -13.94
CA VAL A 215 2.43 -5.94 -13.17
C VAL A 215 3.36 -7.00 -12.54
N PRO A 216 4.59 -7.18 -13.05
CA PRO A 216 5.53 -8.14 -12.49
C PRO A 216 5.84 -7.87 -11.02
N GLY A 217 5.66 -8.88 -10.16
CA GLY A 217 5.94 -8.77 -8.72
C GLY A 217 4.89 -8.01 -7.91
N MET A 218 3.68 -7.80 -8.46
CA MET A 218 2.60 -7.08 -7.80
C MET A 218 2.31 -7.59 -6.37
N GLN A 219 2.22 -6.67 -5.42
CA GLN A 219 1.72 -6.90 -4.07
C GLN A 219 0.40 -6.17 -3.87
N ILE A 220 -0.59 -6.83 -3.26
CA ILE A 220 -1.89 -6.24 -2.99
C ILE A 220 -2.22 -6.37 -1.50
N ALA A 221 -2.52 -5.24 -0.88
CA ALA A 221 -3.10 -5.16 0.46
C ALA A 221 -4.63 -5.06 0.36
N THR A 222 -5.36 -5.49 1.39
CA THR A 222 -6.83 -5.36 1.44
C THR A 222 -7.37 -5.29 2.87
N ASP A 223 -8.43 -4.50 3.11
CA ASP A 223 -9.17 -4.48 4.38
C ASP A 223 -10.29 -5.53 4.44
N ILE A 224 -10.60 -6.01 5.65
CA ILE A 224 -11.82 -6.76 5.98
C ILE A 224 -12.48 -6.19 7.25
N ILE A 225 -13.81 -6.10 7.26
CA ILE A 225 -14.63 -5.77 8.44
C ILE A 225 -15.45 -7.00 8.84
N CYS A 226 -14.96 -7.76 9.82
CA CYS A 226 -15.71 -8.88 10.38
C CYS A 226 -16.86 -8.38 11.27
N GLY A 227 -18.02 -9.04 11.21
CA GLY A 227 -19.16 -8.79 12.07
C GLY A 227 -20.06 -7.64 11.62
N PHE A 228 -20.07 -7.31 10.32
CA PHE A 228 -20.96 -6.27 9.79
C PHE A 228 -22.43 -6.61 10.12
N PRO A 229 -23.31 -5.64 10.45
CA PRO A 229 -24.70 -5.90 10.83
C PRO A 229 -25.49 -6.68 9.77
N GLY A 230 -25.79 -7.94 10.05
CA GLY A 230 -26.47 -8.87 9.14
C GLY A 230 -25.63 -10.06 8.68
N GLU A 231 -24.29 -9.97 8.75
CA GLU A 231 -23.33 -11.00 8.29
C GLU A 231 -23.64 -12.39 8.88
N THR A 232 -23.95 -13.34 8.01
CA THR A 232 -24.20 -14.75 8.38
C THR A 232 -22.90 -15.56 8.49
N ASP A 233 -22.98 -16.84 8.85
CA ASP A 233 -21.79 -17.71 8.85
C ASP A 233 -21.40 -18.13 7.42
N GLU A 234 -22.35 -18.15 6.48
CA GLU A 234 -22.12 -18.31 5.05
C GLU A 234 -21.39 -17.10 4.44
N ASP A 235 -21.77 -15.87 4.81
CA ASP A 235 -21.07 -14.64 4.40
C ASP A 235 -19.60 -14.62 4.86
N PHE A 236 -19.39 -15.02 6.12
CA PHE A 236 -18.06 -15.13 6.69
C PHE A 236 -17.26 -16.28 6.06
N THR A 237 -17.91 -17.38 5.70
CA THR A 237 -17.27 -18.51 4.99
C THR A 237 -16.79 -18.10 3.59
N GLN A 238 -17.57 -17.30 2.85
CA GLN A 238 -17.13 -16.72 1.58
C GLN A 238 -15.92 -15.78 1.77
N THR A 239 -15.95 -14.93 2.81
CA THR A 239 -14.84 -14.05 3.19
C THR A 239 -13.55 -14.83 3.52
N LEU A 240 -13.65 -15.91 4.31
CA LEU A 240 -12.53 -16.82 4.58
C LEU A 240 -12.01 -17.50 3.30
N SER A 241 -12.89 -17.81 2.36
CA SER A 241 -12.54 -18.50 1.12
C SER A 241 -11.72 -17.57 0.21
N LEU A 242 -12.18 -16.33 0.01
CA LEU A 242 -11.48 -15.30 -0.78
C LEU A 242 -10.06 -15.03 -0.25
N ILE A 243 -9.89 -14.90 1.07
CA ILE A 243 -8.58 -14.65 1.67
C ILE A 243 -7.64 -15.86 1.54
N LYS A 244 -8.17 -17.10 1.64
CA LYS A 244 -7.40 -18.35 1.43
C LYS A 244 -7.05 -18.64 -0.03
N GLU A 245 -7.85 -18.12 -0.96
CA GLU A 245 -7.66 -18.20 -2.41
C GLU A 245 -6.48 -17.32 -2.84
N TYR A 246 -6.53 -16.02 -2.54
CA TYR A 246 -5.53 -15.04 -2.98
C TYR A 246 -4.26 -14.97 -2.12
N LYS A 247 -4.36 -15.25 -0.82
CA LYS A 247 -3.23 -15.25 0.12
C LYS A 247 -2.42 -13.94 0.11
N PHE A 248 -3.11 -12.81 0.04
CA PHE A 248 -2.54 -11.46 0.12
C PHE A 248 -1.46 -11.37 1.21
N SER A 249 -0.35 -10.69 0.90
CA SER A 249 0.75 -10.48 1.86
C SER A 249 0.32 -9.64 3.06
N GLN A 250 -0.58 -8.68 2.84
CA GLN A 250 -1.14 -7.76 3.82
C GLN A 250 -2.68 -7.82 3.83
N VAL A 251 -3.29 -8.07 4.99
CA VAL A 251 -4.75 -8.03 5.19
C VAL A 251 -5.05 -7.30 6.50
N HIS A 252 -5.79 -6.20 6.43
CA HIS A 252 -6.20 -5.44 7.61
C HIS A 252 -7.51 -5.98 8.18
N ILE A 253 -7.42 -6.80 9.21
CA ILE A 253 -8.60 -7.41 9.84
C ILE A 253 -9.12 -6.50 10.95
N SER A 254 -10.32 -5.97 10.74
CA SER A 254 -11.03 -5.12 11.70
C SER A 254 -12.34 -5.76 12.17
N GLN A 255 -12.85 -5.32 13.32
CA GLN A 255 -14.20 -5.65 13.80
C GLN A 255 -15.14 -4.48 13.55
N PHE A 256 -16.38 -4.76 13.11
CA PHE A 256 -17.37 -3.71 12.87
C PHE A 256 -17.60 -2.84 14.11
N TYR A 257 -17.36 -1.53 13.97
CA TYR A 257 -17.65 -0.53 14.99
C TYR A 257 -18.82 0.39 14.57
N PRO A 258 -19.93 0.46 15.32
CA PRO A 258 -21.10 1.26 14.97
C PRO A 258 -20.87 2.76 15.20
N ARG A 259 -20.26 3.44 14.22
CA ARG A 259 -19.94 4.88 14.28
C ARG A 259 -21.24 5.72 14.41
N PRO A 260 -21.47 6.49 15.49
CA PRO A 260 -22.76 7.12 15.78
C PRO A 260 -23.31 8.00 14.64
N GLY A 261 -24.54 7.72 14.18
CA GLY A 261 -25.22 8.46 13.11
C GLY A 261 -25.20 7.79 11.73
N THR A 262 -24.26 6.88 11.46
CA THR A 262 -24.24 6.15 10.18
C THR A 262 -25.42 5.18 10.08
N PRO A 263 -25.89 4.80 8.87
CA PRO A 263 -26.97 3.82 8.72
C PRO A 263 -26.70 2.48 9.44
N ALA A 264 -25.50 1.92 9.31
CA ALA A 264 -25.13 0.64 9.92
C ALA A 264 -25.13 0.69 11.46
N ALA A 265 -24.94 1.85 12.08
CA ALA A 265 -25.03 1.99 13.53
C ALA A 265 -26.45 1.73 14.08
N ARG A 266 -27.49 1.76 13.23
CA ARG A 266 -28.89 1.46 13.56
C ARG A 266 -29.33 0.03 13.21
N MET A 267 -28.50 -0.73 12.50
CA MET A 267 -28.83 -2.09 12.05
C MET A 267 -28.68 -3.13 13.18
N LYS A 268 -29.31 -4.30 13.02
CA LYS A 268 -29.22 -5.41 13.98
C LYS A 268 -27.79 -5.98 13.99
N LYS A 269 -27.06 -5.75 15.07
CA LYS A 269 -25.66 -6.15 15.24
C LYS A 269 -25.50 -7.67 15.38
N VAL A 270 -24.42 -8.21 14.83
CA VAL A 270 -23.95 -9.57 15.11
C VAL A 270 -23.49 -9.66 16.59
N PRO A 271 -23.75 -10.76 17.31
CA PRO A 271 -23.29 -10.90 18.70
C PRO A 271 -21.77 -10.78 18.83
N SER A 272 -21.28 -10.03 19.82
CA SER A 272 -19.85 -9.71 19.95
C SER A 272 -18.95 -10.94 20.19
N THR A 273 -19.50 -12.03 20.70
CA THR A 273 -18.84 -13.35 20.79
C THR A 273 -18.57 -13.95 19.41
N VAL A 274 -19.56 -13.87 18.49
CA VAL A 274 -19.44 -14.32 17.10
C VAL A 274 -18.44 -13.43 16.34
N VAL A 275 -18.54 -12.10 16.48
CA VAL A 275 -17.58 -11.17 15.84
C VAL A 275 -16.14 -11.46 16.28
N LYS A 276 -15.91 -11.71 17.58
CA LYS A 276 -14.59 -12.09 18.11
C LYS A 276 -14.12 -13.48 17.67
N LYS A 277 -15.03 -14.43 17.45
CA LYS A 277 -14.68 -15.73 16.83
C LYS A 277 -14.23 -15.50 15.38
N ARG A 278 -15.05 -14.82 14.58
CA ARG A 278 -14.82 -14.56 13.15
C ARG A 278 -13.51 -13.80 12.91
N SER A 279 -13.23 -12.73 13.66
CA SER A 279 -11.96 -12.00 13.49
C SER A 279 -10.74 -12.86 13.83
N ARG A 280 -10.78 -13.66 14.90
CA ARG A 280 -9.69 -14.59 15.27
C ARG A 280 -9.47 -15.68 14.21
N GLU A 281 -10.57 -16.27 13.72
CA GLU A 281 -10.52 -17.33 12.72
C GLU A 281 -9.94 -16.81 11.38
N LEU A 282 -10.26 -15.57 11.00
CA LEU A 282 -9.66 -14.91 9.85
C LEU A 282 -8.19 -14.53 10.08
N THR A 283 -7.84 -14.00 11.26
CA THR A 283 -6.44 -13.67 11.62
C THR A 283 -5.58 -14.93 11.58
N SER A 284 -6.00 -16.04 12.21
CA SER A 284 -5.22 -17.29 12.15
C SER A 284 -5.15 -17.90 10.75
N ALA A 285 -6.16 -17.70 9.90
CA ALA A 285 -6.09 -18.12 8.50
C ALA A 285 -5.05 -17.29 7.71
N PHE A 286 -4.99 -15.99 7.95
CA PHE A 286 -4.02 -15.07 7.33
C PHE A 286 -2.60 -15.25 7.87
N GLU A 287 -2.42 -15.40 9.18
CA GLU A 287 -1.13 -15.63 9.83
C GLU A 287 -0.45 -16.92 9.35
N ALA A 288 -1.24 -17.94 8.98
CA ALA A 288 -0.75 -19.19 8.39
C ALA A 288 -0.21 -19.06 6.94
N PHE A 289 -0.32 -17.90 6.29
CA PHE A 289 0.33 -17.65 5.01
C PHE A 289 1.81 -17.29 5.20
N ALA A 290 2.66 -17.72 4.27
CA ALA A 290 4.08 -17.40 4.26
C ALA A 290 4.43 -16.68 2.94
N PRO A 291 4.02 -15.40 2.78
CA PRO A 291 3.97 -14.72 1.47
C PRO A 291 5.35 -14.49 0.82
N TYR A 292 6.42 -14.51 1.62
CA TYR A 292 7.78 -14.20 1.16
C TYR A 292 8.66 -15.44 0.94
N VAL A 293 8.15 -16.66 1.14
CA VAL A 293 8.95 -17.89 0.96
C VAL A 293 9.43 -18.04 -0.48
N GLY A 294 10.73 -18.25 -0.66
CA GLY A 294 11.38 -18.18 -1.96
C GLY A 294 11.88 -16.79 -2.35
N MET A 295 11.98 -15.86 -1.38
CA MET A 295 12.76 -14.62 -1.50
C MET A 295 14.19 -14.79 -0.97
N GLU A 296 14.47 -15.83 -0.18
CA GLU A 296 15.80 -16.19 0.30
C GLU A 296 16.81 -16.32 -0.85
N GLY A 297 17.97 -15.68 -0.70
CA GLY A 297 19.04 -15.69 -1.70
C GLY A 297 18.83 -14.74 -2.88
N ARG A 298 17.66 -14.10 -3.03
CA ARG A 298 17.47 -13.05 -4.04
C ARG A 298 18.33 -11.83 -3.72
N VAL A 299 18.65 -11.08 -4.77
CA VAL A 299 19.33 -9.80 -4.72
C VAL A 299 18.38 -8.76 -5.32
N GLU A 300 17.93 -7.81 -4.51
CA GLU A 300 16.95 -6.80 -4.90
C GLU A 300 17.43 -5.40 -4.47
N ARG A 301 17.04 -4.35 -5.20
CA ARG A 301 17.27 -2.96 -4.77
C ARG A 301 16.25 -2.60 -3.68
N ILE A 302 16.74 -1.98 -2.62
CA ILE A 302 15.94 -1.43 -1.53
C ILE A 302 16.14 0.08 -1.43
N TRP A 303 15.08 0.81 -1.07
CA TRP A 303 15.12 2.23 -0.70
C TRP A 303 14.99 2.34 0.80
N ILE A 304 15.97 2.95 1.47
CA ILE A 304 16.12 2.92 2.93
C ILE A 304 15.65 4.26 3.52
N THR A 305 14.56 4.23 4.27
CA THR A 305 13.81 5.45 4.66
C THR A 305 13.47 5.57 6.13
N ASP A 306 13.54 4.49 6.92
CA ASP A 306 13.10 4.45 8.32
C ASP A 306 14.00 3.54 9.19
N ILE A 307 13.86 3.63 10.52
CA ILE A 307 14.55 2.78 11.51
C ILE A 307 13.54 1.81 12.12
N ALA A 308 13.90 0.53 12.22
CA ALA A 308 13.04 -0.47 12.83
C ALA A 308 12.89 -0.23 14.34
N THR A 309 11.76 -0.64 14.92
CA THR A 309 11.46 -0.41 16.36
C THR A 309 12.37 -1.14 17.34
N ASP A 310 13.26 -2.02 16.87
CA ASP A 310 14.32 -2.61 17.69
C ASP A 310 15.52 -1.66 17.89
N GLY A 311 15.62 -0.58 17.10
CA GLY A 311 16.74 0.36 17.11
C GLY A 311 18.05 -0.22 16.57
N ILE A 312 17.99 -1.38 15.88
CA ILE A 312 19.15 -2.15 15.40
C ILE A 312 19.15 -2.22 13.87
N HIS A 313 17.98 -2.42 13.26
CA HIS A 313 17.86 -2.53 11.80
C HIS A 313 17.38 -1.22 11.18
N LEU A 314 17.92 -0.89 10.00
CA LEU A 314 17.27 0.05 9.10
C LEU A 314 16.19 -0.68 8.30
N VAL A 315 15.14 0.06 7.96
CA VAL A 315 14.04 -0.41 7.09
C VAL A 315 14.27 0.12 5.68
N GLY A 316 14.28 -0.79 4.71
CA GLY A 316 14.11 -0.43 3.32
C GLY A 316 13.03 -1.25 2.62
N HIS A 317 12.44 -0.70 1.56
CA HIS A 317 11.39 -1.36 0.78
C HIS A 317 11.94 -1.90 -0.54
N THR A 318 11.54 -3.12 -0.95
CA THR A 318 11.82 -3.61 -2.32
C THR A 318 10.89 -2.96 -3.34
N LYS A 319 11.09 -3.23 -4.64
CA LYS A 319 10.19 -2.82 -5.73
C LYS A 319 8.71 -3.20 -5.49
N GLY A 320 8.45 -4.33 -4.85
CA GLY A 320 7.11 -4.80 -4.45
C GLY A 320 6.60 -4.21 -3.13
N TYR A 321 7.28 -3.19 -2.57
CA TYR A 321 7.00 -2.64 -1.25
C TYR A 321 7.08 -3.68 -0.11
N VAL A 322 7.93 -4.70 -0.28
CA VAL A 322 8.22 -5.68 0.79
C VAL A 322 9.27 -5.07 1.73
N GLN A 323 8.99 -5.10 3.03
CA GLN A 323 9.88 -4.57 4.06
C GLN A 323 11.12 -5.47 4.22
N VAL A 324 12.31 -4.90 4.03
CA VAL A 324 13.62 -5.52 4.23
C VAL A 324 14.29 -4.87 5.43
N LEU A 325 14.62 -5.69 6.43
CA LEU A 325 15.40 -5.28 7.60
C LEU A 325 16.88 -5.55 7.35
N VAL A 326 17.71 -4.50 7.44
CA VAL A 326 19.16 -4.59 7.22
C VAL A 326 19.93 -4.01 8.41
N ALA A 327 20.97 -4.72 8.86
CA ALA A 327 21.90 -4.20 9.87
C ALA A 327 22.91 -3.27 9.18
N ALA A 328 22.69 -1.96 9.27
CA ALA A 328 23.42 -0.94 8.52
C ALA A 328 23.60 0.35 9.36
N PRO A 329 24.64 1.15 9.12
CA PRO A 329 24.84 2.42 9.82
C PRO A 329 23.77 3.44 9.42
N GLU A 330 23.31 4.25 10.38
CA GLU A 330 22.25 5.27 10.21
C GLU A 330 22.50 6.25 9.05
N SER A 331 23.77 6.46 8.66
CA SER A 331 24.16 7.23 7.47
C SER A 331 23.68 6.64 6.12
N MET A 332 23.04 5.47 6.12
CA MET A 332 22.35 4.90 4.95
C MET A 332 20.86 5.28 4.86
N LEU A 333 20.28 5.94 5.87
CA LEU A 333 18.95 6.55 5.74
C LEU A 333 18.97 7.60 4.63
N GLY A 334 17.93 7.58 3.78
CA GLY A 334 17.88 8.46 2.60
C GLY A 334 18.70 7.98 1.41
N THR A 335 19.16 6.73 1.41
CA THR A 335 19.89 6.11 0.29
C THR A 335 19.10 4.96 -0.33
N SER A 336 19.64 4.36 -1.39
CA SER A 336 19.18 3.05 -1.89
C SER A 336 20.37 2.09 -1.96
N ALA A 337 20.12 0.79 -1.83
CA ALA A 337 21.16 -0.21 -1.78
C ALA A 337 20.74 -1.48 -2.53
N ILE A 338 21.73 -2.24 -3.03
CA ILE A 338 21.54 -3.62 -3.45
C ILE A 338 21.70 -4.51 -2.22
N ALA A 339 20.62 -5.19 -1.84
CA ALA A 339 20.59 -6.08 -0.68
C ALA A 339 20.33 -7.52 -1.11
N LYS A 340 21.03 -8.46 -0.46
CA LYS A 340 20.74 -9.89 -0.55
C LYS A 340 19.82 -10.29 0.58
N ILE A 341 18.69 -10.91 0.26
CA ILE A 341 17.76 -11.44 1.26
C ILE A 341 18.37 -12.72 1.86
N THR A 342 18.56 -12.73 3.18
CA THR A 342 19.21 -13.83 3.91
C THR A 342 18.21 -14.78 4.57
N SER A 343 17.06 -14.26 5.00
CA SER A 343 15.96 -15.03 5.58
C SER A 343 14.63 -14.27 5.49
N VAL A 344 13.52 -14.95 5.70
CA VAL A 344 12.16 -14.36 5.63
C VAL A 344 11.41 -14.53 6.94
N GLY A 345 10.73 -13.48 7.37
CA GLY A 345 9.76 -13.50 8.46
C GLY A 345 8.32 -13.57 7.94
N ARG A 346 7.34 -13.37 8.84
CA ARG A 346 5.92 -13.26 8.45
C ARG A 346 5.55 -11.88 7.91
N TRP A 347 6.18 -10.83 8.42
CA TRP A 347 5.81 -9.43 8.16
C TRP A 347 6.82 -8.70 7.27
N SER A 348 8.10 -8.97 7.50
CA SER A 348 9.27 -8.48 6.75
C SER A 348 10.17 -9.64 6.31
N VAL A 349 11.19 -9.32 5.51
CA VAL A 349 12.35 -10.16 5.25
C VAL A 349 13.61 -9.52 5.83
N PHE A 350 14.69 -10.29 5.98
CA PHE A 350 15.99 -9.81 6.47
C PHE A 350 17.02 -9.88 5.35
N GLY A 351 17.98 -8.96 5.34
CA GLY A 351 19.02 -8.95 4.31
C GLY A 351 20.34 -8.31 4.74
N GLU A 352 21.34 -8.53 3.89
CA GLU A 352 22.68 -7.96 3.97
C GLU A 352 22.88 -7.00 2.78
N VAL A 353 23.39 -5.80 3.03
CA VAL A 353 23.76 -4.86 1.97
C VAL A 353 25.03 -5.37 1.27
N ILE A 354 24.96 -5.51 -0.06
CA ILE A 354 26.12 -5.80 -0.91
C ILE A 354 26.79 -4.50 -1.36
N GLU A 355 25.97 -3.54 -1.81
CA GLU A 355 26.42 -2.31 -2.45
C GLU A 355 25.46 -1.16 -2.11
N THR A 356 26.00 -0.01 -1.69
CA THR A 356 25.21 1.21 -1.53
C THR A 356 25.22 1.99 -2.83
N ILE A 357 24.05 2.39 -3.34
CA ILE A 357 23.90 3.27 -4.50
C ILE A 357 23.79 4.70 -3.94
N PRO A 358 24.88 5.50 -3.99
CA PRO A 358 24.87 6.87 -3.46
C PRO A 358 23.98 7.78 -4.30
N HIS A 359 23.39 8.79 -3.66
CA HIS A 359 22.63 9.81 -4.36
C HIS A 359 23.58 10.80 -5.05
N ILE A 360 23.43 10.99 -6.37
CA ILE A 360 24.17 12.03 -7.10
C ILE A 360 23.53 13.39 -6.78
N ASN A 361 24.02 14.03 -5.72
CA ASN A 361 23.71 15.43 -5.43
C ASN A 361 24.55 16.33 -6.34
N ASP A 362 24.01 16.71 -7.51
CA ASP A 362 24.64 17.64 -8.48
C ASP A 362 24.93 19.07 -7.93
N LYS A 363 24.68 19.32 -6.64
CA LYS A 363 24.96 20.59 -5.94
C LYS A 363 26.42 20.73 -5.47
N THR A 364 27.30 19.76 -5.76
CA THR A 364 28.76 19.84 -5.47
C THR A 364 29.67 19.74 -6.69
N ALA A 365 29.13 19.75 -7.92
CA ALA A 365 29.92 19.81 -9.16
C ALA A 365 30.31 21.25 -9.57
N SER A 366 30.81 22.06 -8.61
CA SER A 366 31.22 23.46 -8.87
C SER A 366 32.33 23.96 -7.94
N THR A 367 33.54 23.40 -8.09
CA THR A 367 34.82 24.13 -7.99
C THR A 367 35.99 23.24 -8.42
N ASN A 368 37.06 23.87 -8.91
CA ASN A 368 38.39 23.29 -9.12
C ASN A 368 38.57 22.22 -10.22
N GLU A 369 38.14 22.51 -11.46
CA GLU A 369 38.97 22.15 -12.62
C GLU A 369 39.86 23.33 -13.01
N THR A 370 41.07 23.40 -12.46
CA THR A 370 42.09 24.40 -12.84
C THR A 370 42.74 23.98 -14.16
N ARG A 371 42.02 24.15 -15.28
CA ARG A 371 42.55 23.86 -16.61
C ARG A 371 43.63 24.88 -16.99
N SER A 372 44.88 24.45 -16.97
CA SER A 372 46.03 25.26 -17.37
C SER A 372 45.92 25.74 -18.82
N GLN A 373 45.88 27.05 -19.01
CA GLN A 373 46.03 27.68 -20.33
C GLN A 373 47.53 27.81 -20.65
N GLU A 374 47.97 27.14 -21.72
CA GLU A 374 49.26 27.46 -22.34
C GLU A 374 49.09 28.59 -23.35
N ASN A 375 50.08 29.50 -23.41
CA ASN A 375 50.02 30.69 -24.26
C ASN A 375 50.42 30.38 -25.72
N CYS A 376 49.79 31.06 -26.67
CA CYS A 376 50.46 31.50 -27.89
C CYS A 376 49.92 32.86 -28.37
N PHE A 377 50.74 33.58 -29.14
CA PHE A 377 50.66 35.03 -29.34
C PHE A 377 49.97 35.44 -30.67
N PRO A 378 49.57 36.71 -30.84
CA PRO A 378 48.73 37.16 -31.96
C PRO A 378 49.52 37.55 -33.23
N GLY A 379 48.81 37.53 -34.37
CA GLY A 379 49.23 38.06 -35.67
C GLY A 379 48.01 38.42 -36.52
N ALA A 380 48.15 39.36 -37.46
CA ALA A 380 47.02 40.01 -38.15
C ALA A 380 47.06 39.86 -39.69
N ASN A 381 45.89 39.92 -40.35
CA ASN A 381 45.56 40.83 -41.47
C ASN A 381 44.44 40.32 -42.42
N ASN A 382 43.42 41.17 -42.60
CA ASN A 382 42.74 41.58 -43.85
C ASN A 382 41.91 40.60 -44.73
N CYS A 383 40.98 41.23 -45.48
CA CYS A 383 40.27 40.79 -46.70
C CYS A 383 39.19 39.68 -46.56
N GLU A 384 38.04 39.72 -47.27
CA GLU A 384 37.36 40.83 -47.97
C GLU A 384 35.86 40.53 -48.23
N THR A 385 35.16 41.42 -48.95
CA THR A 385 33.70 41.49 -49.17
C THR A 385 33.05 40.42 -50.06
N CYS A 386 31.82 39.99 -49.72
CA CYS A 386 30.57 39.91 -50.55
C CYS A 386 29.48 39.10 -49.81
N ALA A 387 28.20 39.47 -49.69
CA ALA A 387 27.17 39.89 -50.69
C ALA A 387 26.74 38.72 -51.61
N CYS A 388 25.54 38.10 -51.42
CA CYS A 388 24.20 38.50 -51.94
C CYS A 388 24.04 38.20 -53.46
N SER A 389 22.97 37.60 -54.01
CA SER A 389 21.57 37.31 -53.57
C SER A 389 20.91 36.12 -54.33
N THR A 390 19.57 35.96 -54.16
CA THR A 390 18.49 35.27 -54.96
C THR A 390 17.92 33.97 -54.36
N GLU A 391 16.76 33.90 -53.66
CA GLU A 391 15.38 34.47 -53.83
C GLU A 391 14.50 33.71 -54.87
N PRO A 392 13.15 33.58 -54.74
CA PRO A 392 12.50 32.55 -53.88
C PRO A 392 11.19 31.93 -54.50
N GLU A 393 10.30 31.40 -53.64
CA GLU A 393 8.84 31.13 -53.84
C GLU A 393 8.33 29.82 -54.50
N THR A 394 6.99 29.69 -54.53
CA THR A 394 6.21 28.74 -53.70
C THR A 394 4.74 28.64 -54.14
N CYS A 395 4.14 27.43 -54.14
CA CYS A 395 2.68 27.13 -54.09
C CYS A 395 2.42 25.61 -54.24
N ALA A 396 1.20 25.04 -54.16
CA ALA A 396 0.07 25.12 -53.22
C ALA A 396 -1.14 24.29 -53.77
N CYS A 397 -2.03 23.80 -52.89
CA CYS A 397 -3.39 23.27 -53.17
C CYS A 397 -3.60 21.89 -53.87
N GLY A 398 -4.71 21.24 -53.50
CA GLY A 398 -5.46 20.17 -54.21
C GLY A 398 -6.97 20.48 -54.07
N PRO A 399 -7.95 19.52 -54.04
CA PRO A 399 -7.94 18.08 -54.34
C PRO A 399 -9.09 17.63 -55.31
N GLY A 400 -9.33 16.32 -55.54
CA GLY A 400 -10.70 15.82 -55.81
C GLY A 400 -10.97 14.67 -56.81
N SER A 401 -11.55 13.58 -56.29
CA SER A 401 -12.62 12.69 -56.83
C SER A 401 -12.58 12.06 -58.26
N CYS A 402 -12.72 10.72 -58.30
CA CYS A 402 -13.58 9.95 -59.21
C CYS A 402 -13.77 8.51 -58.65
N GLY A 403 -14.80 7.74 -59.05
CA GLY A 403 -15.04 6.40 -58.48
C GLY A 403 -16.03 5.49 -59.25
N GLY A 404 -16.14 4.22 -58.84
CA GLY A 404 -17.04 3.22 -59.41
C GLY A 404 -16.93 1.84 -58.71
N GLN A 405 -17.98 1.01 -58.79
CA GLN A 405 -18.08 -0.32 -58.16
C GLN A 405 -18.27 -1.43 -59.21
N ALA A 406 -17.69 -2.61 -59.00
CA ALA A 406 -18.26 -3.91 -59.42
C ALA A 406 -17.52 -5.13 -58.81
N THR A 407 -18.30 -6.16 -58.47
CA THR A 407 -17.94 -7.59 -58.38
C THR A 407 -18.91 -8.34 -59.32
N PRO A 408 -18.79 -9.65 -59.67
CA PRO A 408 -18.03 -10.74 -59.03
C PRO A 408 -17.26 -11.66 -60.02
N GLY A 409 -16.76 -12.81 -59.53
CA GLY A 409 -16.28 -13.92 -60.38
C GLY A 409 -15.57 -15.02 -59.58
N GLU A 410 -16.00 -16.28 -59.74
CA GLU A 410 -15.33 -17.45 -59.17
C GLU A 410 -14.23 -17.99 -60.09
N CYS A 411 -13.23 -18.68 -59.53
CA CYS A 411 -12.73 -19.91 -60.14
C CYS A 411 -12.01 -20.80 -59.10
N ALA A 412 -12.00 -22.12 -59.32
CA ALA A 412 -11.66 -23.10 -58.29
C ALA A 412 -10.24 -23.68 -58.41
N VAL A 413 -9.73 -24.20 -57.28
CA VAL A 413 -8.67 -25.22 -57.25
C VAL A 413 -9.11 -26.34 -56.31
N THR A 414 -9.27 -27.56 -56.84
CA THR A 414 -9.73 -28.72 -56.07
C THR A 414 -8.62 -29.72 -55.78
N LYS A 415 -8.39 -29.95 -54.48
CA LYS A 415 -8.18 -31.25 -53.81
C LYS A 415 -7.21 -32.28 -54.41
N ASN A 416 -6.30 -32.73 -53.54
CA ASN A 416 -6.05 -34.18 -53.35
C ASN A 416 -6.54 -34.59 -51.93
N ALA A 417 -6.77 -35.89 -51.70
CA ALA A 417 -7.43 -36.47 -50.51
C ALA A 417 -6.41 -36.81 -49.37
N VAL A 418 -6.70 -36.82 -48.04
CA VAL A 418 -7.84 -37.35 -47.23
C VAL A 418 -7.89 -38.90 -47.27
N PRO A 419 -8.08 -39.69 -46.17
CA PRO A 419 -8.62 -39.41 -44.81
C PRO A 419 -7.90 -40.02 -43.56
N LEU A 420 -8.31 -39.61 -42.32
CA LEU A 420 -8.41 -40.36 -41.00
C LEU A 420 -7.16 -41.12 -40.44
N GLU A 421 -6.95 -41.55 -39.17
CA GLU A 421 -7.49 -41.42 -37.79
C GLU A 421 -6.32 -41.82 -36.81
N ASP A 422 -6.29 -41.85 -35.45
CA ASP A 422 -7.16 -41.56 -34.29
C ASP A 422 -6.25 -41.27 -33.04
N ARG A 423 -6.84 -40.81 -31.92
CA ARG A 423 -6.42 -40.97 -30.50
C ARG A 423 -5.00 -40.61 -29.99
N ASN A 424 -5.02 -39.64 -29.07
CA ASN A 424 -4.60 -39.77 -27.66
C ASN A 424 -3.30 -40.55 -27.33
N ASN A 425 -2.24 -39.81 -26.97
CA ASN A 425 -1.11 -40.38 -26.21
C ASN A 425 -0.67 -39.46 -25.05
N ARG A 426 -1.42 -39.50 -23.93
CA ARG A 426 -1.04 -38.86 -22.66
C ARG A 426 0.19 -39.58 -22.09
N THR A 427 1.36 -38.96 -22.20
CA THR A 427 2.64 -39.63 -21.92
C THR A 427 2.78 -40.14 -20.49
N LEU A 428 3.27 -41.38 -20.36
CA LEU A 428 3.49 -42.07 -19.08
C LEU A 428 4.32 -41.26 -18.07
N LEU A 429 5.23 -40.42 -18.57
CA LEU A 429 6.09 -39.53 -17.79
C LEU A 429 5.29 -38.63 -16.83
N GLY A 430 4.20 -38.01 -17.29
CA GLY A 430 3.40 -37.11 -16.44
C GLY A 430 2.71 -37.84 -15.28
N TRP A 431 2.31 -39.09 -15.48
CA TRP A 431 1.75 -39.92 -14.42
C TRP A 431 2.83 -40.48 -13.48
N LEU A 432 3.95 -40.93 -14.01
CA LEU A 432 5.10 -41.41 -13.22
C LEU A 432 5.68 -40.31 -12.33
N LEU A 433 5.81 -39.07 -12.83
CA LEU A 433 6.29 -37.92 -12.05
C LEU A 433 5.32 -37.54 -10.93
N ARG A 434 4.00 -37.49 -11.19
CA ARG A 434 2.99 -37.34 -10.12
C ARG A 434 3.07 -38.48 -9.10
N LYS A 435 3.14 -39.73 -9.54
CA LYS A 435 3.17 -40.90 -8.65
C LYS A 435 4.43 -40.94 -7.77
N ARG A 436 5.58 -40.49 -8.29
CA ARG A 436 6.80 -40.29 -7.49
C ARG A 436 6.63 -39.17 -6.46
N LYS A 437 6.04 -38.03 -6.83
CA LYS A 437 5.83 -36.89 -5.92
C LYS A 437 4.92 -37.27 -4.74
N ASN A 438 3.77 -37.88 -5.01
CA ASN A 438 2.84 -38.36 -3.98
C ASN A 438 3.45 -39.45 -3.06
N GLN A 439 4.45 -40.22 -3.52
CA GLN A 439 5.19 -41.17 -2.67
C GLN A 439 6.23 -40.48 -1.78
N VAL A 440 6.84 -39.37 -2.21
CA VAL A 440 7.74 -38.56 -1.38
C VAL A 440 6.94 -37.80 -0.32
N GLU A 441 5.85 -37.15 -0.71
CA GLU A 441 4.97 -36.41 0.21
C GLU A 441 4.45 -37.34 1.34
N LYS A 442 3.91 -38.53 1.02
CA LYS A 442 3.50 -39.52 2.03
C LYS A 442 4.63 -40.07 2.91
N ARG A 443 5.88 -40.03 2.45
CA ARG A 443 7.03 -40.46 3.26
C ARG A 443 7.40 -39.39 4.29
N VAL A 444 7.40 -38.13 3.86
CA VAL A 444 7.63 -36.97 4.72
C VAL A 444 6.52 -36.83 5.77
N GLU A 445 5.24 -37.00 5.40
CA GLU A 445 4.11 -37.00 6.35
C GLU A 445 4.27 -38.06 7.46
N ASN A 446 4.67 -39.29 7.10
CA ASN A 446 4.90 -40.36 8.07
C ASN A 446 6.12 -40.09 8.98
N GLU A 447 7.22 -39.59 8.43
CA GLU A 447 8.43 -39.27 9.22
C GLU A 447 8.18 -38.08 10.18
N ILE A 448 7.38 -37.08 9.79
CA ILE A 448 6.90 -36.01 10.67
C ILE A 448 5.95 -36.56 11.75
N GLY A 449 5.04 -37.47 11.40
CA GLY A 449 4.11 -38.12 12.34
C GLY A 449 4.83 -38.86 13.48
N LEU A 450 5.83 -39.69 13.15
CA LEU A 450 6.67 -40.38 14.14
C LEU A 450 7.53 -39.41 14.96
N GLY A 451 8.02 -38.32 14.35
CA GLY A 451 8.75 -37.26 15.06
C GLY A 451 7.88 -36.52 16.10
N SER A 452 6.59 -36.33 15.80
CA SER A 452 5.65 -35.63 16.69
C SER A 452 5.32 -36.44 17.94
N GLN A 453 5.02 -37.74 17.81
CA GLN A 453 4.67 -38.59 18.95
C GLN A 453 5.78 -38.66 20.00
N LYS A 454 7.04 -38.85 19.58
CA LYS A 454 8.19 -38.85 20.51
C LYS A 454 8.40 -37.51 21.24
N LYS A 455 7.90 -36.40 20.69
CA LYS A 455 7.99 -35.08 21.35
C LYS A 455 6.87 -34.84 22.37
N GLN A 456 5.72 -35.50 22.25
CA GLN A 456 4.63 -35.35 23.22
C GLN A 456 4.91 -36.09 24.53
N GLU A 457 5.41 -37.33 24.49
CA GLU A 457 5.76 -38.08 25.72
C GLU A 457 6.84 -37.36 26.55
N GLN A 458 7.81 -36.71 25.88
CA GLN A 458 8.91 -36.02 26.55
C GLN A 458 8.52 -34.64 27.13
N ALA A 459 7.40 -34.05 26.68
CA ALA A 459 6.90 -32.77 27.19
C ALA A 459 6.10 -32.91 28.50
N GLN A 460 5.56 -34.11 28.79
CA GLN A 460 4.62 -34.34 29.90
C GLN A 460 5.32 -34.65 31.24
N GLY A 461 6.66 -34.65 31.27
CA GLY A 461 7.50 -35.04 32.42
C GLY A 461 8.19 -33.90 33.19
N ARG A 462 7.88 -32.62 32.94
CA ARG A 462 8.44 -31.48 33.70
C ARG A 462 7.35 -30.53 34.18
N LEU A 463 6.66 -30.94 35.23
CA LEU A 463 5.70 -30.11 35.97
C LEU A 463 6.21 -29.92 37.40
N GLY A 464 6.83 -28.78 37.67
CA GLY A 464 7.26 -28.37 39.02
C GLY A 464 8.75 -28.10 39.19
N GLU A 465 9.17 -26.87 38.87
CA GLU A 465 10.09 -26.10 39.72
C GLU A 465 9.88 -24.60 39.42
N TRP A 466 9.42 -23.84 40.42
CA TRP A 466 9.34 -22.38 40.35
C TRP A 466 10.59 -21.79 40.98
N GLY A 467 11.22 -20.83 40.30
CA GLY A 467 12.45 -20.22 40.76
C GLY A 467 12.26 -19.47 42.08
N VAL A 468 13.35 -19.35 42.85
CA VAL A 468 13.36 -18.56 44.09
C VAL A 468 12.95 -17.11 43.79
N VAL A 469 13.31 -16.59 42.62
CA VAL A 469 12.94 -15.25 42.12
C VAL A 469 11.43 -15.14 41.88
N ASP A 470 10.79 -16.13 41.23
CA ASP A 470 9.34 -16.12 40.97
C ASP A 470 8.54 -16.13 42.28
N ARG A 471 8.99 -16.93 43.24
CA ARG A 471 8.39 -17.02 44.58
C ARG A 471 8.57 -15.72 45.37
N ALA A 472 9.69 -15.04 45.23
CA ALA A 472 9.93 -13.72 45.83
C ALA A 472 9.05 -12.63 45.18
N LEU A 473 8.92 -12.61 43.85
CA LEU A 473 8.06 -11.68 43.11
C LEU A 473 6.59 -11.84 43.51
N LEU A 474 6.07 -13.07 43.51
CA LEU A 474 4.69 -13.35 43.92
C LEU A 474 4.44 -13.01 45.40
N GLY A 475 5.43 -13.24 46.28
CA GLY A 475 5.39 -12.81 47.66
C GLY A 475 5.29 -11.28 47.81
N GLY A 476 6.13 -10.53 47.07
CA GLY A 476 6.10 -9.07 47.06
C GLY A 476 4.77 -8.50 46.52
N MET A 477 4.23 -9.09 45.45
CA MET A 477 2.91 -8.72 44.92
C MET A 477 1.78 -8.97 45.94
N LEU A 478 1.81 -10.11 46.64
CA LEU A 478 0.79 -10.44 47.65
C LEU A 478 0.85 -9.47 48.84
N VAL A 479 2.04 -9.13 49.33
CA VAL A 479 2.23 -8.15 50.42
C VAL A 479 1.76 -6.75 49.98
N SER A 480 2.08 -6.33 48.76
CA SER A 480 1.62 -5.04 48.20
C SER A 480 0.10 -4.97 48.08
N PHE A 481 -0.55 -6.05 47.63
CA PHE A 481 -2.01 -6.12 47.57
C PHE A 481 -2.65 -6.04 48.96
N LEU A 482 -2.11 -6.77 49.94
CA LEU A 482 -2.62 -6.78 51.32
C LEU A 482 -2.45 -5.42 52.02
N THR A 483 -1.35 -4.70 51.80
CA THR A 483 -1.17 -3.35 52.37
C THR A 483 -2.10 -2.33 51.72
N ILE A 484 -2.35 -2.41 50.41
CA ILE A 484 -3.36 -1.58 49.73
C ILE A 484 -4.76 -1.84 50.28
N VAL A 485 -5.17 -3.10 50.42
CA VAL A 485 -6.48 -3.46 51.02
C VAL A 485 -6.59 -2.95 52.46
N THR A 486 -5.52 -3.10 53.26
CA THR A 486 -5.49 -2.62 54.66
C THR A 486 -5.61 -1.10 54.74
N LEU A 487 -4.94 -0.36 53.85
CA LEU A 487 -5.05 1.11 53.77
C LEU A 487 -6.46 1.55 53.36
N LEU A 488 -7.08 0.89 52.37
CA LEU A 488 -8.45 1.19 51.94
C LEU A 488 -9.47 0.93 53.05
N VAL A 489 -9.32 -0.16 53.82
CA VAL A 489 -10.16 -0.45 54.99
C VAL A 489 -9.95 0.61 56.08
N HIS A 490 -8.71 0.96 56.41
CA HIS A 490 -8.41 1.97 57.43
C HIS A 490 -8.94 3.37 57.06
N LEU A 491 -8.90 3.74 55.77
CA LEU A 491 -9.47 4.99 55.27
C LEU A 491 -11.01 4.95 55.26
N GLY A 492 -11.61 3.82 54.88
CA GLY A 492 -13.07 3.64 54.92
C GLY A 492 -13.65 3.76 56.33
N PHE A 493 -12.98 3.20 57.34
CA PHE A 493 -13.35 3.35 58.75
C PHE A 493 -13.09 4.74 59.35
N ARG A 494 -12.55 5.69 58.58
CA ARG A 494 -12.30 7.08 59.03
C ARG A 494 -13.29 8.12 58.49
N ILE A 495 -14.38 7.70 57.84
CA ILE A 495 -15.51 8.59 57.54
C ILE A 495 -16.34 8.76 58.82
N PRO A 496 -16.41 9.95 59.45
CA PRO A 496 -17.31 10.19 60.56
C PRO A 496 -18.74 10.33 60.02
N SER A 497 -19.71 9.69 60.67
CA SER A 497 -21.13 9.91 60.37
C SER A 497 -21.57 11.29 60.86
N SER A 498 -21.52 12.29 59.98
CA SER A 498 -22.22 13.57 60.18
C SER A 498 -23.69 13.41 59.79
N ASN A 499 -24.57 13.81 60.72
CA ASN A 499 -26.04 13.80 60.66
C ASN A 499 -26.66 14.03 59.26
#